data_AF-A0A4P8IID1-F1
#
_entry.id   AF-A0A4P8IID1-F1
#
_cell.length_a   1.000
_cell.length_b   1.000
_cell.length_c   1.000
_cell.angle_alpha   90.00
_cell.angle_beta   90.00
_cell.angle_gamma   90.00
#
_symmetry.space_group_name_H-M   'P 1'
#
loop_
_entity.id
_entity.type
_entity.pdbx_description
1 polymer ?
#
loop_
_entity_poly.entity_id
_entity_poly.type
_entity_poly.pdbx_seq_one_letter_code
_entity_poly.pdbx_strand_id
1 'polypeptide(L)'
;MKKLGKVAGATLPFFALVLFMCVLVADDDDDSGSSSNFGAIGISQEVEARRPMVQKYCDKYKISEYCDLALALMMAESGGREPDPMQAAEGAYGLYCLVTKNKSGGHVQGPNGIPTGHAECSINAGVQELRDALKKADVDSPTDIDHIKVAIQGYNYGMDRWIAWIKKHGGIYTLALSEQYSRECMPAGAKGTPNHAEKVMRYYSTSTGDSSAEVGTLEGNCGLKVVYYNQGDAAWWKLPYGTGTIKSGGCGPTSMAICISTLTGKKVNPRQTCAWSEKHGYCQGNATMHAIVPALSKEYHLKCKAVKKNKKQVINALKTGKLVVALMGPGHFTNNGHFIVLTGIKDGKITVADCGSRKRTQQTWSLDLIASEAKSDASAGGPFWIISK
;
A
#
# COMPACT_ATOMS: atom_id res chain seq x y z
N MET A 1 69.65 -63.10 12.88
CA MET A 1 68.80 -62.69 14.02
C MET A 1 67.58 -61.96 13.47
N LYS A 2 66.40 -62.33 13.99
CA LYS A 2 65.01 -61.81 13.78
C LYS A 2 64.96 -60.28 13.53
N LYS A 3 64.09 -59.64 12.71
CA LYS A 3 62.75 -59.93 12.14
C LYS A 3 62.44 -58.91 10.99
N LEU A 4 61.68 -59.39 10.00
CA LEU A 4 60.69 -58.76 9.06
C LEU A 4 60.43 -57.23 9.09
N GLY A 5 60.06 -56.51 8.01
CA GLY A 5 59.64 -56.83 6.62
C GLY A 5 59.26 -55.53 5.86
N LYS A 6 59.71 -55.37 4.61
CA LYS A 6 58.96 -55.25 3.32
C LYS A 6 57.78 -54.25 3.23
N VAL A 7 57.90 -53.20 2.38
CA VAL A 7 57.28 -53.00 1.01
C VAL A 7 55.92 -52.27 1.12
N ALA A 8 55.72 -51.00 0.71
CA ALA A 8 55.75 -50.31 -0.60
C ALA A 8 54.33 -50.00 -1.15
N GLY A 9 54.14 -48.74 -1.56
CA GLY A 9 53.56 -48.35 -2.86
C GLY A 9 52.04 -48.34 -3.06
N ALA A 10 51.48 -47.14 -3.32
CA ALA A 10 50.54 -46.83 -4.42
C ALA A 10 50.18 -45.33 -4.37
N THR A 11 50.92 -44.46 -5.07
CA THR A 11 50.53 -43.78 -6.33
C THR A 11 49.55 -42.60 -6.19
N LEU A 12 50.12 -41.40 -6.30
CA LEU A 12 49.56 -40.13 -6.81
C LEU A 12 48.87 -40.33 -8.19
N PRO A 13 48.00 -39.42 -8.72
CA PRO A 13 48.43 -38.03 -8.98
C PRO A 13 47.35 -36.91 -9.06
N PHE A 14 47.86 -35.68 -9.13
CA PHE A 14 47.36 -34.52 -9.89
C PHE A 14 45.91 -34.05 -9.66
N PHE A 15 45.75 -32.81 -9.19
CA PHE A 15 45.00 -31.84 -9.99
C PHE A 15 45.53 -30.42 -9.79
N ALA A 16 45.73 -29.76 -10.92
CA ALA A 16 46.42 -28.51 -11.12
C ALA A 16 45.63 -27.32 -10.58
N LEU A 17 46.39 -26.38 -10.00
CA LEU A 17 46.02 -24.98 -9.82
C LEU A 17 45.87 -24.35 -11.20
N VAL A 18 44.62 -24.07 -11.62
CA VAL A 18 44.34 -23.26 -12.81
C VAL A 18 43.78 -21.92 -12.36
N LEU A 19 44.65 -20.92 -12.42
CA LEU A 19 44.29 -19.52 -12.48
C LEU A 19 43.90 -19.23 -13.94
N PHE A 20 42.67 -18.81 -14.21
CA PHE A 20 42.34 -18.21 -15.50
C PHE A 20 41.41 -17.01 -15.32
N MET A 21 41.89 -15.90 -15.87
CA MET A 21 41.25 -14.61 -16.01
C MET A 21 40.52 -14.62 -17.35
N CYS A 22 39.21 -14.30 -17.38
CA CYS A 22 38.49 -13.91 -18.61
C CYS A 22 37.35 -12.97 -18.21
N VAL A 23 37.44 -11.68 -18.55
CA VAL A 23 36.87 -11.02 -19.75
C VAL A 23 35.41 -10.58 -19.53
N LEU A 24 35.24 -9.26 -19.52
CA LEU A 24 33.97 -8.56 -19.73
C LEU A 24 33.55 -8.66 -21.20
N VAL A 25 32.26 -8.91 -21.47
CA VAL A 25 31.31 -8.12 -22.31
C VAL A 25 30.07 -8.97 -22.70
N ALA A 26 28.90 -8.31 -22.66
CA ALA A 26 27.56 -8.62 -23.21
C ALA A 26 26.75 -9.76 -22.53
N ASP A 27 25.44 -9.70 -22.31
CA ASP A 27 24.35 -8.84 -22.85
C ASP A 27 23.17 -8.79 -21.85
N ASP A 28 22.24 -7.87 -22.09
CA ASP A 28 21.01 -7.54 -21.35
C ASP A 28 20.15 -8.74 -20.89
N ASP A 29 19.66 -8.67 -19.64
CA ASP A 29 18.28 -8.96 -19.20
C ASP A 29 18.22 -9.05 -17.66
N ASP A 30 17.56 -8.09 -17.00
CA ASP A 30 16.37 -8.39 -16.19
C ASP A 30 15.83 -7.10 -15.56
N ASP A 31 14.79 -6.59 -16.23
CA ASP A 31 13.78 -5.72 -15.65
C ASP A 31 13.14 -6.45 -14.45
N SER A 32 13.43 -5.96 -13.24
CA SER A 32 12.65 -6.30 -12.05
C SER A 32 12.02 -5.03 -11.47
N GLY A 33 11.03 -4.52 -12.21
CA GLY A 33 9.66 -4.50 -11.70
C GLY A 33 9.53 -4.04 -10.25
N SER A 34 9.48 -2.72 -10.08
CA SER A 34 9.14 -2.03 -8.84
C SER A 34 7.89 -2.64 -8.17
N SER A 35 8.08 -3.43 -7.11
CA SER A 35 7.01 -3.83 -6.19
C SER A 35 6.59 -2.66 -5.31
N SER A 36 5.48 -2.01 -5.62
CA SER A 36 4.78 -1.15 -4.67
C SER A 36 4.24 -2.04 -3.55
N ASN A 37 4.84 -1.98 -2.36
CA ASN A 37 4.45 -2.78 -1.20
C ASN A 37 3.05 -2.39 -0.69
N PHE A 38 2.01 -2.98 -1.27
CA PHE A 38 0.69 -3.14 -0.66
C PHE A 38 0.74 -4.36 0.25
N GLY A 39 0.49 -4.16 1.55
CA GLY A 39 0.69 -5.19 2.59
C GLY A 39 -0.63 -5.56 3.29
N ALA A 40 -0.95 -6.85 3.40
CA ALA A 40 -1.96 -7.43 4.26
C ALA A 40 -1.46 -7.34 5.71
N ILE A 41 -2.25 -6.73 6.61
CA ILE A 41 -1.90 -6.60 8.03
C ILE A 41 -3.09 -7.06 8.87
N GLY A 42 -2.82 -7.78 9.96
CA GLY A 42 -3.86 -8.34 10.82
C GLY A 42 -4.43 -9.67 10.31
N ILE A 43 -3.79 -10.27 9.31
CA ILE A 43 -4.05 -11.65 8.90
C ILE A 43 -3.39 -12.62 9.88
N SER A 44 -3.97 -13.82 10.03
CA SER A 44 -3.43 -14.84 10.93
C SER A 44 -2.06 -15.34 10.43
N GLN A 45 -1.25 -15.89 11.34
CA GLN A 45 -0.01 -16.58 10.95
C GLN A 45 -0.27 -17.71 9.95
N GLU A 46 -1.44 -18.34 10.04
CA GLU A 46 -1.87 -19.39 9.11
C GLU A 46 -2.07 -18.85 7.68
N VAL A 47 -2.70 -17.67 7.52
CA VAL A 47 -2.82 -17.01 6.21
C VAL A 47 -1.44 -16.55 5.70
N GLU A 48 -0.65 -15.92 6.56
CA GLU A 48 0.67 -15.40 6.18
C GLU A 48 1.62 -16.52 5.73
N ALA A 49 1.55 -17.70 6.37
CA ALA A 49 2.31 -18.88 5.95
C ALA A 49 1.96 -19.36 4.52
N ARG A 50 0.79 -19.00 4.00
CA ARG A 50 0.38 -19.30 2.62
C ARG A 50 0.89 -18.28 1.60
N ARG A 51 1.46 -17.15 2.02
CA ARG A 51 1.95 -16.07 1.12
C ARG A 51 2.84 -16.57 -0.01
N PRO A 52 3.85 -17.43 0.18
CA PRO A 52 4.68 -17.91 -0.94
C PRO A 52 3.86 -18.63 -2.02
N MET A 53 2.84 -19.39 -1.61
CA MET A 53 1.95 -20.10 -2.51
C MET A 53 0.96 -19.15 -3.21
N VAL A 54 0.41 -18.18 -2.48
CA VAL A 54 -0.45 -17.13 -3.06
C VAL A 54 0.33 -16.32 -4.08
N GLN A 55 1.54 -15.87 -3.73
CA GLN A 55 2.43 -15.11 -4.61
C GLN A 55 2.74 -15.89 -5.90
N LYS A 56 3.11 -17.17 -5.79
CA LYS A 56 3.34 -18.05 -6.95
C LYS A 56 2.18 -18.00 -7.96
N TYR A 57 0.94 -18.03 -7.49
CA TYR A 57 -0.23 -17.97 -8.36
C TYR A 57 -0.56 -16.56 -8.84
N CYS A 58 -0.37 -15.55 -7.99
CA CYS A 58 -0.50 -14.15 -8.42
C CYS A 58 0.47 -13.82 -9.55
N ASP A 59 1.72 -14.28 -9.46
CA ASP A 59 2.74 -14.16 -10.51
C ASP A 59 2.33 -14.91 -11.78
N LYS A 60 1.92 -16.18 -11.63
CA LYS A 60 1.43 -17.00 -12.76
C LYS A 60 0.30 -16.31 -13.53
N TYR A 61 -0.58 -15.62 -12.82
CA TYR A 61 -1.76 -14.96 -13.39
C TYR A 61 -1.58 -13.46 -13.65
N LYS A 62 -0.34 -12.95 -13.54
CA LYS A 62 0.03 -11.55 -13.80
C LYS A 62 -0.77 -10.54 -12.97
N ILE A 63 -1.04 -10.89 -11.71
CA ILE A 63 -1.66 -10.03 -10.70
C ILE A 63 -0.81 -10.00 -9.42
N SER A 64 0.52 -10.03 -9.56
CA SER A 64 1.50 -10.06 -8.45
C SER A 64 1.26 -8.96 -7.42
N GLU A 65 0.89 -7.77 -7.87
CA GLU A 65 0.59 -6.59 -7.05
C GLU A 65 -0.68 -6.74 -6.18
N TYR A 66 -1.49 -7.78 -6.42
CA TYR A 66 -2.71 -8.12 -5.67
C TYR A 66 -2.53 -9.32 -4.73
N CYS A 67 -1.30 -9.80 -4.48
CA CYS A 67 -1.04 -10.89 -3.53
C CYS A 67 -1.70 -10.64 -2.16
N ASP A 68 -1.58 -9.42 -1.68
CA ASP A 68 -2.10 -9.02 -0.38
C ASP A 68 -3.63 -8.88 -0.38
N LEU A 69 -4.25 -8.66 -1.54
CA LEU A 69 -5.70 -8.79 -1.71
C LEU A 69 -6.14 -10.22 -1.59
N ALA A 70 -5.43 -11.13 -2.25
CA ALA A 70 -5.73 -12.55 -2.19
C ALA A 70 -5.59 -13.10 -0.76
N LEU A 71 -4.57 -12.66 0.00
CA LEU A 71 -4.40 -13.04 1.41
C LEU A 71 -5.52 -12.48 2.31
N ALA A 72 -5.93 -11.24 2.08
CA ALA A 72 -7.04 -10.63 2.82
C ALA A 72 -8.39 -11.29 2.50
N LEU A 73 -8.61 -11.65 1.24
CA LEU A 73 -9.75 -12.45 0.82
C LEU A 73 -9.74 -13.81 1.52
N MET A 74 -8.61 -14.53 1.48
CA MET A 74 -8.43 -15.80 2.22
C MET A 74 -8.71 -15.67 3.72
N MET A 75 -8.27 -14.57 4.34
CA MET A 75 -8.53 -14.29 5.75
C MET A 75 -10.04 -14.17 6.03
N ALA A 76 -10.79 -13.49 5.16
CA ALA A 76 -12.23 -13.32 5.29
C ALA A 76 -13.02 -14.60 5.00
N GLU A 77 -12.53 -15.46 4.11
CA GLU A 77 -13.19 -16.70 3.69
C GLU A 77 -13.06 -17.81 4.74
N SER A 78 -11.83 -18.16 5.13
CA SER A 78 -11.61 -19.27 6.06
C SER A 78 -10.60 -18.98 7.16
N GLY A 79 -9.87 -17.86 7.08
CA GLY A 79 -8.73 -17.60 7.94
C GLY A 79 -7.49 -18.43 7.56
N GLY A 80 -7.42 -18.92 6.32
CA GLY A 80 -6.31 -19.74 5.80
C GLY A 80 -6.43 -21.23 6.08
N ARG A 81 -7.52 -21.64 6.75
CA ARG A 81 -7.77 -23.02 7.16
C ARG A 81 -8.15 -23.92 6.00
N GLU A 82 -7.65 -25.15 6.09
CA GLU A 82 -8.14 -26.29 5.32
C GLU A 82 -9.64 -26.55 5.60
N PRO A 83 -10.35 -27.18 4.66
CA PRO A 83 -9.81 -27.80 3.46
C PRO A 83 -9.84 -26.89 2.22
N ASP A 84 -10.52 -25.75 2.31
CA ASP A 84 -10.67 -24.79 1.22
C ASP A 84 -10.33 -23.34 1.68
N PRO A 85 -9.04 -22.99 1.78
CA PRO A 85 -8.58 -21.69 2.27
C PRO A 85 -9.20 -20.44 1.65
N MET A 86 -9.53 -20.47 0.35
CA MET A 86 -10.15 -19.36 -0.37
C MET A 86 -11.65 -19.58 -0.67
N GLN A 87 -12.26 -20.63 -0.09
CA GLN A 87 -13.65 -21.04 -0.36
C GLN A 87 -13.99 -21.07 -1.86
N ALA A 88 -13.05 -21.54 -2.69
CA ALA A 88 -13.11 -21.45 -4.15
C ALA A 88 -13.73 -22.71 -4.80
N ALA A 89 -14.14 -23.71 -4.02
CA ALA A 89 -14.69 -24.96 -4.54
C ALA A 89 -15.99 -24.78 -5.35
N GLU A 90 -16.80 -23.77 -5.01
CA GLU A 90 -18.09 -23.51 -5.67
C GLU A 90 -17.93 -22.77 -7.00
N GLY A 91 -16.82 -22.06 -7.18
CA GLY A 91 -16.59 -21.21 -8.34
C GLY A 91 -16.07 -21.95 -9.57
N ALA A 92 -15.99 -21.23 -10.69
CA ALA A 92 -15.73 -21.81 -12.01
C ALA A 92 -14.39 -22.54 -12.11
N TYR A 93 -13.39 -22.10 -11.33
CA TYR A 93 -12.04 -22.67 -11.35
C TYR A 93 -11.81 -23.75 -10.29
N GLY A 94 -12.69 -23.87 -9.28
CA GLY A 94 -12.69 -25.00 -8.34
C GLY A 94 -12.72 -26.33 -9.08
N LEU A 95 -13.44 -26.38 -10.22
CA LEU A 95 -13.56 -27.53 -11.11
C LEU A 95 -12.22 -28.03 -11.67
N TYR A 96 -11.27 -27.13 -11.97
CA TYR A 96 -9.97 -27.50 -12.57
C TYR A 96 -9.14 -28.38 -11.63
N CYS A 97 -9.22 -28.14 -10.32
CA CYS A 97 -8.58 -28.97 -9.32
C CYS A 97 -9.23 -30.35 -9.17
N LEU A 98 -10.55 -30.44 -9.40
CA LEU A 98 -11.30 -31.71 -9.41
C LEU A 98 -10.91 -32.61 -10.60
N VAL A 99 -10.27 -32.09 -11.65
CA VAL A 99 -9.92 -32.84 -12.87
C VAL A 99 -8.42 -33.16 -12.95
N THR A 100 -7.51 -32.29 -12.48
CA THR A 100 -6.06 -32.49 -12.68
C THR A 100 -5.32 -33.22 -11.56
N LYS A 101 -5.87 -33.32 -10.33
CA LYS A 101 -5.26 -34.06 -9.21
C LYS A 101 -6.09 -35.26 -8.71
N ASN A 102 -7.16 -35.60 -9.43
CA ASN A 102 -8.11 -36.61 -9.02
C ASN A 102 -7.67 -38.02 -9.43
N LYS A 103 -6.75 -38.61 -8.65
CA LYS A 103 -6.54 -40.07 -8.66
C LYS A 103 -7.25 -40.77 -7.48
N SER A 104 -7.99 -40.04 -6.64
CA SER A 104 -8.55 -40.59 -5.38
C SER A 104 -9.95 -40.10 -4.95
N GLY A 105 -10.66 -39.29 -5.75
CA GLY A 105 -12.13 -39.14 -5.66
C GLY A 105 -12.73 -38.42 -4.44
N GLY A 106 -12.29 -37.21 -4.09
CA GLY A 106 -12.83 -36.46 -2.92
C GLY A 106 -13.48 -35.10 -3.19
N HIS A 107 -13.57 -34.70 -4.46
CA HIS A 107 -13.85 -33.33 -4.87
C HIS A 107 -15.33 -33.10 -5.20
N VAL A 108 -15.99 -32.13 -4.57
CA VAL A 108 -17.43 -31.81 -4.78
C VAL A 108 -17.59 -30.33 -5.07
N GLN A 109 -18.49 -29.93 -5.98
CA GLN A 109 -18.85 -28.52 -6.13
C GLN A 109 -19.78 -28.13 -4.98
N GLY A 110 -19.24 -27.41 -4.00
CA GLY A 110 -19.95 -27.07 -2.77
C GLY A 110 -18.99 -26.51 -1.72
N PRO A 111 -19.52 -25.99 -0.60
CA PRO A 111 -18.70 -25.47 0.50
C PRO A 111 -17.73 -26.54 1.01
N ASN A 112 -16.45 -26.18 1.18
CA ASN A 112 -15.39 -27.11 1.57
C ASN A 112 -15.24 -28.31 0.60
N GLY A 113 -15.62 -28.12 -0.66
CA GLY A 113 -15.61 -29.15 -1.70
C GLY A 113 -14.22 -29.57 -2.19
N ILE A 114 -13.17 -28.87 -1.74
CA ILE A 114 -11.77 -29.26 -1.87
C ILE A 114 -11.40 -30.08 -0.61
N PRO A 115 -10.81 -31.28 -0.71
CA PRO A 115 -10.38 -32.10 0.43
C PRO A 115 -9.20 -31.51 1.20
N THR A 116 -9.09 -31.87 2.48
CA THR A 116 -7.92 -31.53 3.32
C THR A 116 -6.63 -32.01 2.67
N GLY A 117 -5.60 -31.15 2.70
CA GLY A 117 -4.30 -31.43 2.08
C GLY A 117 -4.23 -30.96 0.62
N HIS A 118 -5.30 -30.36 0.11
CA HIS A 118 -5.37 -29.79 -1.24
C HIS A 118 -5.47 -28.25 -1.23
N ALA A 119 -5.02 -27.54 -0.19
CA ALA A 119 -5.03 -26.06 -0.17
C ALA A 119 -4.43 -25.38 -1.42
N GLU A 120 -3.40 -25.96 -2.05
CA GLU A 120 -2.85 -25.43 -3.31
C GLU A 120 -3.93 -25.32 -4.40
N CYS A 121 -4.88 -26.26 -4.42
CA CYS A 121 -6.02 -26.23 -5.33
C CYS A 121 -6.93 -25.03 -5.08
N SER A 122 -7.28 -24.82 -3.80
CA SER A 122 -8.12 -23.70 -3.37
C SER A 122 -7.47 -22.36 -3.72
N ILE A 123 -6.17 -22.22 -3.42
CA ILE A 123 -5.42 -20.99 -3.70
C ILE A 123 -5.33 -20.74 -5.21
N ASN A 124 -5.02 -21.77 -6.00
CA ASN A 124 -4.97 -21.64 -7.45
C ASN A 124 -6.32 -21.23 -8.07
N ALA A 125 -7.42 -21.82 -7.61
CA ALA A 125 -8.76 -21.49 -8.08
C ALA A 125 -9.14 -20.06 -7.67
N GLY A 126 -9.04 -19.73 -6.38
CA GLY A 126 -9.41 -18.42 -5.85
C GLY A 126 -8.62 -17.27 -6.46
N VAL A 127 -7.32 -17.44 -6.71
CA VAL A 127 -6.52 -16.39 -7.37
C VAL A 127 -6.96 -16.17 -8.83
N GLN A 128 -7.40 -17.20 -9.55
CA GLN A 128 -7.95 -17.03 -10.90
C GLN A 128 -9.30 -16.32 -10.89
N GLU A 129 -10.18 -16.66 -9.94
CA GLU A 129 -11.46 -15.99 -9.78
C GLU A 129 -11.27 -14.52 -9.41
N LEU A 130 -10.32 -14.23 -8.52
CA LEU A 130 -9.95 -12.86 -8.17
C LEU A 130 -9.45 -12.10 -9.41
N ARG A 131 -8.54 -12.68 -10.21
CA ARG A 131 -8.05 -12.06 -11.46
C ARG A 131 -9.20 -11.63 -12.37
N ASP A 132 -10.15 -12.53 -12.62
CA ASP A 132 -11.26 -12.25 -13.54
C ASP A 132 -12.25 -11.25 -12.97
N ALA A 133 -12.49 -11.29 -11.66
CA ALA A 133 -13.28 -10.28 -10.98
C ALA A 133 -12.65 -8.88 -11.08
N LEU A 134 -11.34 -8.76 -10.84
CA LEU A 134 -10.58 -7.51 -10.97
C LEU A 134 -10.67 -6.95 -12.40
N LYS A 135 -10.43 -7.81 -13.40
CA LYS A 135 -10.54 -7.43 -14.82
C LYS A 135 -11.95 -6.98 -15.18
N LYS A 136 -12.98 -7.68 -14.72
CA LYS A 136 -14.38 -7.40 -15.09
C LYS A 136 -14.93 -6.15 -14.43
N ALA A 137 -14.44 -5.83 -13.23
CA ALA A 137 -14.75 -4.62 -12.50
C ALA A 137 -13.94 -3.40 -12.98
N ASP A 138 -13.07 -3.55 -13.98
CA ASP A 138 -12.22 -2.48 -14.53
C ASP A 138 -11.27 -1.87 -13.47
N VAL A 139 -10.72 -2.70 -12.58
CA VAL A 139 -9.75 -2.26 -11.57
C VAL A 139 -8.45 -1.80 -12.24
N ASP A 140 -8.07 -0.55 -12.00
CA ASP A 140 -6.88 0.06 -12.61
C ASP A 140 -5.58 -0.27 -11.84
N SER A 141 -5.66 -0.29 -10.50
CA SER A 141 -4.50 -0.56 -9.64
C SER A 141 -4.91 -1.11 -8.28
N PRO A 142 -3.98 -1.62 -7.45
CA PRO A 142 -4.26 -2.02 -6.06
C PRO A 142 -4.75 -0.90 -5.13
N THR A 143 -4.80 0.34 -5.62
CA THR A 143 -5.36 1.50 -4.88
C THR A 143 -6.74 1.92 -5.35
N ASP A 144 -7.26 1.29 -6.39
CA ASP A 144 -8.59 1.51 -6.92
C ASP A 144 -9.66 0.81 -6.06
N ILE A 145 -9.79 1.30 -4.82
CA ILE A 145 -10.62 0.67 -3.79
C ILE A 145 -12.09 0.55 -4.22
N ASP A 146 -12.59 1.49 -5.03
CA ASP A 146 -13.98 1.52 -5.45
C ASP A 146 -14.28 0.34 -6.39
N HIS A 147 -13.46 0.12 -7.42
CA HIS A 147 -13.62 -1.04 -8.31
C HIS A 147 -13.19 -2.36 -7.65
N ILE A 148 -12.21 -2.34 -6.74
CA ILE A 148 -11.82 -3.53 -5.97
C ILE A 148 -13.00 -4.02 -5.12
N LYS A 149 -13.74 -3.13 -4.45
CA LYS A 149 -14.94 -3.55 -3.69
C LYS A 149 -15.99 -4.19 -4.59
N VAL A 150 -16.15 -3.70 -5.82
CA VAL A 150 -17.04 -4.30 -6.82
C VAL A 150 -16.54 -5.71 -7.22
N ALA A 151 -15.25 -5.86 -7.50
CA ALA A 151 -14.63 -7.15 -7.82
C ALA A 151 -14.82 -8.17 -6.69
N ILE A 152 -14.51 -7.78 -5.46
CA ILE A 152 -14.61 -8.66 -4.29
C ILE A 152 -16.05 -9.03 -3.95
N GLN A 153 -17.00 -8.10 -4.07
CA GLN A 153 -18.40 -8.48 -3.93
C GLN A 153 -18.84 -9.44 -5.07
N GLY A 154 -18.25 -9.31 -6.25
CA GLY A 154 -18.42 -10.23 -7.37
C GLY A 154 -17.86 -11.63 -7.11
N TYR A 155 -16.75 -11.76 -6.39
CA TYR A 155 -16.22 -13.05 -5.93
C TYR A 155 -17.27 -13.80 -5.09
N ASN A 156 -17.99 -13.07 -4.21
CA ASN A 156 -18.99 -13.66 -3.32
C ASN A 156 -20.36 -13.92 -3.96
N TYR A 157 -20.81 -13.07 -4.88
CA TYR A 157 -22.13 -13.20 -5.53
C TYR A 157 -22.11 -13.91 -6.88
N GLY A 158 -20.93 -14.15 -7.44
CA GLY A 158 -20.76 -14.49 -8.85
C GLY A 158 -20.63 -13.21 -9.68
N MET A 159 -19.44 -13.04 -10.26
CA MET A 159 -18.99 -11.78 -10.86
C MET A 159 -19.81 -11.34 -12.08
N ASP A 160 -20.35 -12.28 -12.86
CA ASP A 160 -21.02 -11.97 -14.12
C ASP A 160 -22.29 -11.14 -13.94
N ARG A 161 -23.19 -11.61 -13.09
CA ARG A 161 -24.49 -10.97 -12.86
C ARG A 161 -24.35 -9.73 -11.98
N TRP A 162 -23.54 -9.81 -10.93
CA TRP A 162 -23.30 -8.69 -10.02
C TRP A 162 -22.66 -7.50 -10.73
N ILE A 163 -21.56 -7.71 -11.45
CA ILE A 163 -20.83 -6.60 -12.07
C ILE A 163 -21.65 -5.97 -13.21
N ALA A 164 -22.40 -6.78 -13.98
CA ALA A 164 -23.31 -6.26 -14.99
C ALA A 164 -24.46 -5.43 -14.37
N TRP A 165 -24.97 -5.84 -13.21
CA TRP A 165 -26.02 -5.12 -12.50
C TRP A 165 -25.49 -3.82 -11.90
N ILE A 166 -24.39 -3.84 -11.15
CA ILE A 166 -23.87 -2.64 -10.47
C ILE A 166 -23.42 -1.56 -11.44
N LYS A 167 -22.91 -1.92 -12.63
CA LYS A 167 -22.60 -0.98 -13.71
C LYS A 167 -23.80 -0.16 -14.17
N LYS A 168 -25.02 -0.72 -14.10
CA LYS A 168 -26.28 0.00 -14.39
C LYS A 168 -26.78 0.85 -13.21
N HIS A 169 -26.17 0.70 -12.04
CA HIS A 169 -26.55 1.37 -10.79
C HIS A 169 -25.41 2.27 -10.26
N GLY A 170 -24.65 2.87 -11.17
CA GLY A 170 -23.58 3.82 -10.85
C GLY A 170 -22.17 3.23 -10.79
N GLY A 171 -22.01 1.91 -10.91
CA GLY A 171 -20.72 1.25 -11.07
C GLY A 171 -19.85 1.16 -9.81
N ILE A 172 -20.33 1.68 -8.67
CA ILE A 172 -19.58 1.75 -7.41
C ILE A 172 -20.31 0.91 -6.35
N TYR A 173 -19.54 0.14 -5.58
CA TYR A 173 -20.08 -0.61 -4.44
C TYR A 173 -20.58 0.33 -3.32
N THR A 174 -21.80 0.10 -2.86
CA THR A 174 -22.28 0.53 -1.53
C THR A 174 -22.97 -0.64 -0.86
N LEU A 175 -23.00 -0.67 0.48
CA LEU A 175 -23.71 -1.71 1.21
C LEU A 175 -25.20 -1.74 0.83
N ALA A 176 -25.84 -0.57 0.70
CA ALA A 176 -27.25 -0.47 0.32
C ALA A 176 -27.55 -1.09 -1.06
N LEU A 177 -26.70 -0.85 -2.07
CA LEU A 177 -26.85 -1.47 -3.40
C LEU A 177 -26.58 -2.98 -3.35
N SER A 178 -25.60 -3.41 -2.55
CA SER A 178 -25.31 -4.83 -2.34
C SER A 178 -26.49 -5.57 -1.68
N GLU A 179 -27.10 -4.95 -0.67
CA GLU A 179 -28.30 -5.47 0.00
C GLU A 179 -29.50 -5.53 -0.95
N GLN A 180 -29.66 -4.52 -1.81
CA GLN A 180 -30.70 -4.52 -2.83
C GLN A 180 -30.51 -5.69 -3.80
N TYR A 181 -29.31 -5.84 -4.35
CA TYR A 181 -29.00 -6.96 -5.24
C TYR A 181 -29.23 -8.31 -4.56
N SER A 182 -28.84 -8.44 -3.29
CA SER A 182 -29.07 -9.64 -2.49
C SER A 182 -30.55 -10.03 -2.39
N ARG A 183 -31.45 -9.05 -2.26
CA ARG A 183 -32.89 -9.28 -2.14
C ARG A 183 -33.55 -9.58 -3.48
N GLU A 184 -33.10 -8.93 -4.54
CA GLU A 184 -33.81 -8.90 -5.82
C GLU A 184 -33.24 -9.84 -6.88
N CYS A 185 -31.93 -10.15 -6.81
CA CYS A 185 -31.20 -10.81 -7.89
C CYS A 185 -30.57 -12.15 -7.50
N MET A 186 -30.33 -12.40 -6.20
CA MET A 186 -29.72 -13.65 -5.75
C MET A 186 -30.74 -14.80 -5.78
N PRO A 187 -30.35 -16.00 -6.27
CA PRO A 187 -31.25 -17.14 -6.27
C PRO A 187 -31.56 -17.61 -4.84
N ALA A 188 -32.74 -18.19 -4.66
CA ALA A 188 -33.14 -18.75 -3.37
C ALA A 188 -32.10 -19.78 -2.89
N GLY A 189 -31.67 -19.65 -1.63
CA GLY A 189 -30.66 -20.53 -1.02
C GLY A 189 -29.20 -20.16 -1.33
N ALA A 190 -28.94 -19.10 -2.09
CA ALA A 190 -27.57 -18.63 -2.30
C ALA A 190 -26.90 -18.17 -1.00
N LYS A 191 -25.59 -18.41 -0.88
CA LYS A 191 -24.81 -18.16 0.35
C LYS A 191 -24.11 -16.81 0.42
N GLY A 192 -24.14 -16.04 -0.66
CA GLY A 192 -23.48 -14.73 -0.71
C GLY A 192 -24.04 -13.76 0.34
N THR A 193 -23.18 -12.92 0.92
CA THR A 193 -23.55 -11.93 1.94
C THR A 193 -23.32 -10.49 1.43
N PRO A 194 -24.25 -9.56 1.70
CA PRO A 194 -24.14 -8.17 1.20
C PRO A 194 -22.90 -7.39 1.62
N ASN A 195 -22.34 -7.74 2.77
CA ASN A 195 -21.19 -7.04 3.36
C ASN A 195 -19.85 -7.77 3.10
N HIS A 196 -19.78 -8.68 2.13
CA HIS A 196 -18.56 -9.44 1.89
C HIS A 196 -17.37 -8.53 1.50
N ALA A 197 -17.59 -7.55 0.62
CA ALA A 197 -16.56 -6.55 0.32
C ALA A 197 -16.06 -5.86 1.59
N GLU A 198 -16.95 -5.41 2.48
CA GLU A 198 -16.54 -4.78 3.74
C GLU A 198 -15.73 -5.72 4.64
N LYS A 199 -16.09 -7.02 4.73
CA LYS A 199 -15.34 -8.01 5.49
C LYS A 199 -13.92 -8.17 4.97
N VAL A 200 -13.74 -8.34 3.66
CA VAL A 200 -12.42 -8.45 3.04
C VAL A 200 -11.64 -7.17 3.22
N MET A 201 -12.27 -6.00 3.03
CA MET A 201 -11.61 -4.71 3.20
C MET A 201 -11.09 -4.45 4.63
N ARG A 202 -11.56 -5.20 5.65
CA ARG A 202 -10.96 -5.15 7.00
C ARG A 202 -9.50 -5.64 7.00
N TYR A 203 -9.18 -6.59 6.13
CA TYR A 203 -7.86 -7.20 6.00
C TYR A 203 -7.11 -6.65 4.78
N TYR A 204 -7.85 -6.34 3.72
CA TYR A 204 -7.36 -5.68 2.52
C TYR A 204 -7.61 -4.19 2.65
N SER A 205 -6.63 -3.47 3.18
CA SER A 205 -6.75 -2.10 3.66
C SER A 205 -6.85 -1.96 5.18
N THR A 206 -5.81 -2.42 5.86
CA THR A 206 -5.14 -1.54 6.84
C THR A 206 -4.22 -0.51 6.14
N SER A 207 -4.27 -0.44 4.79
CA SER A 207 -3.47 0.42 3.92
C SER A 207 -4.04 1.77 3.54
N THR A 208 -5.27 2.05 3.98
CA THR A 208 -5.68 3.44 4.21
C THR A 208 -5.62 3.79 5.68
N GLY A 209 -5.92 2.83 6.57
CA GLY A 209 -6.26 3.19 7.94
C GLY A 209 -7.43 4.18 8.04
N ASP A 210 -8.11 4.50 6.94
CA ASP A 210 -9.05 5.63 6.88
C ASP A 210 -10.39 5.34 7.56
N SER A 211 -10.68 4.09 7.95
CA SER A 211 -11.86 3.83 8.81
C SER A 211 -11.67 4.36 10.24
N SER A 212 -10.43 4.60 10.64
CA SER A 212 -10.07 5.22 11.93
C SER A 212 -9.26 6.51 11.79
N ALA A 213 -8.87 6.88 10.56
CA ALA A 213 -8.34 8.21 10.30
C ALA A 213 -9.49 9.20 10.22
N GLU A 214 -9.44 10.23 11.04
CA GLU A 214 -10.28 11.40 10.82
C GLU A 214 -9.66 12.21 9.67
N VAL A 215 -10.02 11.85 8.43
CA VAL A 215 -9.66 12.63 7.23
C VAL A 215 -10.47 13.92 7.25
N GLY A 216 -9.76 15.03 7.50
CA GLY A 216 -10.35 16.36 7.50
C GLY A 216 -10.27 17.00 6.11
N THR A 217 -11.15 17.96 5.85
CA THR A 217 -10.96 18.95 4.78
C THR A 217 -10.79 20.31 5.42
N LEU A 218 -9.71 21.02 5.08
CA LEU A 218 -9.44 22.37 5.54
C LEU A 218 -9.72 23.36 4.40
N GLU A 219 -10.17 24.55 4.76
CA GLU A 219 -10.26 25.66 3.81
C GLU A 219 -8.87 26.26 3.59
N GLY A 220 -8.38 26.17 2.35
CA GLY A 220 -7.22 26.88 1.85
C GLY A 220 -7.62 28.17 1.12
N ASN A 221 -6.63 28.91 0.64
CA ASN A 221 -6.89 30.10 -0.17
C ASN A 221 -7.47 29.74 -1.54
N CYS A 222 -8.17 30.70 -2.16
CA CYS A 222 -8.75 30.56 -3.50
C CYS A 222 -9.76 29.40 -3.62
N GLY A 223 -10.44 29.05 -2.53
CA GLY A 223 -11.41 27.95 -2.50
C GLY A 223 -10.77 26.56 -2.57
N LEU A 224 -9.46 26.45 -2.37
CA LEU A 224 -8.76 25.16 -2.34
C LEU A 224 -9.20 24.37 -1.12
N LYS A 225 -9.86 23.24 -1.33
CA LYS A 225 -10.14 22.26 -0.27
C LYS A 225 -8.90 21.41 -0.03
N VAL A 226 -8.27 21.61 1.12
CA VAL A 226 -7.04 20.90 1.48
C VAL A 226 -7.38 19.61 2.22
N VAL A 227 -6.92 18.48 1.68
CA VAL A 227 -7.01 17.18 2.34
C VAL A 227 -6.09 17.19 3.56
N TYR A 228 -6.59 16.80 4.73
CA TYR A 228 -5.81 16.75 5.96
C TYR A 228 -5.63 15.32 6.46
N TYR A 229 -4.38 14.98 6.78
CA TYR A 229 -3.98 13.74 7.45
C TYR A 229 -3.14 14.06 8.69
N ASN A 230 -3.33 13.30 9.77
CA ASN A 230 -2.49 13.40 10.95
C ASN A 230 -1.67 12.11 11.13
N GLN A 231 -0.34 12.19 11.15
CA GLN A 231 0.56 11.03 11.31
C GLN A 231 0.29 10.21 12.58
N GLY A 232 -0.39 10.80 13.58
CA GLY A 232 -0.80 10.17 14.82
C GLY A 232 -2.16 9.45 14.78
N ASP A 233 -2.85 9.43 13.64
CA ASP A 233 -4.14 8.75 13.51
C ASP A 233 -4.01 7.23 13.67
N ALA A 234 -5.02 6.64 14.32
CA ALA A 234 -5.14 5.20 14.64
C ALA A 234 -4.84 4.30 13.42
N ALA A 235 -5.23 4.82 12.26
CA ALA A 235 -5.00 4.38 10.90
C ALA A 235 -3.58 3.86 10.58
N TRP A 236 -2.56 4.58 11.03
CA TRP A 236 -1.18 4.35 10.59
C TRP A 236 -0.13 4.63 11.66
N TRP A 237 -0.48 5.27 12.79
CA TRP A 237 0.49 5.74 13.78
C TRP A 237 1.44 4.66 14.32
N LYS A 238 0.98 3.40 14.37
CA LYS A 238 1.72 2.22 14.85
C LYS A 238 2.50 1.49 13.77
N LEU A 239 2.30 1.83 12.49
CA LEU A 239 2.97 1.15 11.40
C LEU A 239 4.47 1.47 11.44
N PRO A 240 5.33 0.48 11.15
CA PRO A 240 6.78 0.68 11.09
C PRO A 240 7.15 1.80 10.12
N TYR A 241 8.17 2.57 10.50
CA TYR A 241 8.83 3.53 9.62
C TYR A 241 10.28 3.74 10.11
N GLY A 242 11.24 3.20 9.37
CA GLY A 242 12.64 3.12 9.77
C GLY A 242 12.81 2.31 11.05
N THR A 243 13.52 2.87 12.03
CA THR A 243 13.68 2.24 13.35
C THR A 243 12.53 2.53 14.33
N GLY A 244 11.51 3.26 13.89
CA GLY A 244 10.35 3.63 14.72
C GLY A 244 9.03 3.41 13.99
N THR A 245 8.13 4.39 14.11
CA THR A 245 6.77 4.33 13.58
C THR A 245 6.42 5.58 12.78
N ILE A 246 5.35 5.52 11.98
CA ILE A 246 4.83 6.71 11.28
C ILE A 246 4.53 7.85 12.28
N LYS A 247 4.03 7.55 13.49
CA LYS A 247 3.79 8.59 14.51
C LYS A 247 5.06 9.31 14.92
N SER A 248 6.18 8.60 15.04
CA SER A 248 7.42 9.17 15.55
C SER A 248 8.29 9.81 14.47
N GLY A 249 8.26 9.30 13.23
CA GLY A 249 9.19 9.70 12.18
C GLY A 249 8.56 10.17 10.87
N GLY A 250 7.28 9.90 10.64
CA GLY A 250 6.61 10.05 9.35
C GLY A 250 6.08 11.45 9.01
N CYS A 251 6.58 12.52 9.65
CA CYS A 251 6.06 13.88 9.42
C CYS A 251 6.27 14.37 7.98
N GLY A 252 7.42 14.06 7.37
CA GLY A 252 7.77 14.43 5.99
C GLY A 252 6.84 13.80 4.96
N PRO A 253 6.72 12.47 4.90
CA PRO A 253 5.85 11.80 3.95
C PRO A 253 4.38 12.13 4.19
N THR A 254 3.94 12.23 5.46
CA THR A 254 2.56 12.67 5.79
C THR A 254 2.25 14.08 5.29
N SER A 255 3.19 15.02 5.44
CA SER A 255 3.04 16.38 4.87
C SER A 255 2.95 16.35 3.34
N MET A 256 3.67 15.44 2.70
CA MET A 256 3.55 15.24 1.25
C MET A 256 2.25 14.57 0.84
N ALA A 257 1.72 13.62 1.61
CA ALA A 257 0.41 13.00 1.38
C ALA A 257 -0.71 14.04 1.34
N ILE A 258 -0.68 15.02 2.25
CA ILE A 258 -1.57 16.20 2.25
C ILE A 258 -1.47 16.98 0.94
N CYS A 259 -0.24 17.34 0.53
CA CYS A 259 0.00 18.11 -0.69
C CYS A 259 -0.43 17.37 -1.95
N ILE A 260 -0.03 16.10 -2.07
CA ILE A 260 -0.33 15.24 -3.22
C ILE A 260 -1.83 15.06 -3.36
N SER A 261 -2.51 14.70 -2.27
CA SER A 261 -3.95 14.45 -2.33
C SER A 261 -4.73 15.71 -2.69
N THR A 262 -4.33 16.84 -2.13
CA THR A 262 -4.96 18.13 -2.42
C THR A 262 -4.78 18.55 -3.87
N LEU A 263 -3.56 18.45 -4.41
CA LEU A 263 -3.24 19.03 -5.73
C LEU A 263 -3.56 18.10 -6.90
N THR A 264 -3.55 16.78 -6.68
CA THR A 264 -3.82 15.80 -7.73
C THR A 264 -5.27 15.32 -7.74
N GLY A 265 -5.99 15.44 -6.61
CA GLY A 265 -7.31 14.84 -6.41
C GLY A 265 -7.27 13.32 -6.16
N LYS A 266 -6.09 12.68 -6.23
CA LYS A 266 -5.91 11.26 -5.89
C LYS A 266 -5.80 11.10 -4.39
N LYS A 267 -6.42 10.07 -3.79
CA LYS A 267 -6.28 9.78 -2.36
C LYS A 267 -4.94 9.10 -2.09
N VAL A 268 -3.92 9.88 -1.74
CA VAL A 268 -2.57 9.40 -1.39
C VAL A 268 -2.31 9.68 0.08
N ASN A 269 -2.27 8.63 0.90
CA ASN A 269 -2.28 8.70 2.35
C ASN A 269 -0.87 8.59 2.99
N PRO A 270 -0.76 8.76 4.31
CA PRO A 270 0.52 8.71 5.03
C PRO A 270 1.23 7.36 4.95
N ARG A 271 0.49 6.24 4.94
CA ARG A 271 1.12 4.92 4.79
C ARG A 271 1.78 4.78 3.43
N GLN A 272 1.11 5.18 2.35
CA GLN A 272 1.65 5.08 0.99
C GLN A 272 2.92 5.91 0.82
N THR A 273 2.91 7.15 1.30
CA THR A 273 4.08 8.03 1.20
C THR A 273 5.23 7.58 2.11
N CYS A 274 4.95 7.07 3.32
CA CYS A 274 5.97 6.50 4.20
C CYS A 274 6.60 5.23 3.60
N ALA A 275 5.79 4.30 3.08
CA ALA A 275 6.30 3.09 2.44
C ALA A 275 7.16 3.42 1.21
N TRP A 276 6.72 4.38 0.39
CA TRP A 276 7.52 4.89 -0.72
C TRP A 276 8.84 5.50 -0.23
N SER A 277 8.79 6.29 0.84
CA SER A 277 9.98 6.91 1.45
C SER A 277 11.01 5.87 1.91
N GLU A 278 10.59 4.78 2.55
CA GLU A 278 11.51 3.72 2.99
C GLU A 278 12.12 2.98 1.82
N LYS A 279 11.27 2.57 0.86
CA LYS A 279 11.68 1.84 -0.34
C LYS A 279 12.78 2.58 -1.12
N HIS A 280 12.72 3.91 -1.14
CA HIS A 280 13.67 4.75 -1.89
C HIS A 280 14.78 5.36 -1.00
N GLY A 281 14.94 4.87 0.24
CA GLY A 281 16.07 5.24 1.09
C GLY A 281 15.99 6.65 1.70
N TYR A 282 14.80 7.25 1.78
CA TYR A 282 14.59 8.57 2.41
C TYR A 282 14.32 8.49 3.92
N CYS A 283 14.39 7.30 4.52
CA CYS A 283 14.31 7.10 5.96
C CYS A 283 15.71 6.88 6.54
N GLN A 284 16.10 7.68 7.54
CA GLN A 284 17.37 7.56 8.26
C GLN A 284 17.09 7.36 9.75
N GLY A 285 17.28 6.13 10.25
CA GLY A 285 16.88 5.79 11.60
C GLY A 285 15.37 5.99 11.78
N ASN A 286 14.95 6.87 12.70
CA ASN A 286 13.54 7.22 12.93
C ASN A 286 13.18 8.60 12.32
N ALA A 287 14.00 9.14 11.43
CA ALA A 287 13.80 10.46 10.83
C ALA A 287 13.61 10.37 9.31
N THR A 288 12.82 11.29 8.77
CA THR A 288 12.70 11.46 7.32
C THR A 288 13.75 12.44 6.80
N MET A 289 14.46 12.08 5.73
CA MET A 289 15.38 12.97 5.02
C MET A 289 14.65 14.16 4.39
N HIS A 290 15.27 15.35 4.40
CA HIS A 290 14.65 16.55 3.82
C HIS A 290 14.39 16.44 2.30
N ALA A 291 15.18 15.61 1.61
CA ALA A 291 15.01 15.33 0.19
C ALA A 291 13.69 14.61 -0.15
N ILE A 292 12.93 14.13 0.83
CA ILE A 292 11.61 13.52 0.61
C ILE A 292 10.64 14.46 -0.11
N VAL A 293 10.72 15.76 0.16
CA VAL A 293 9.80 16.77 -0.39
C VAL A 293 9.96 16.90 -1.91
N PRO A 294 11.16 17.20 -2.45
CA PRO A 294 11.35 17.19 -3.90
C PRO A 294 11.18 15.80 -4.52
N ALA A 295 11.54 14.72 -3.82
CA ALA A 295 11.43 13.36 -4.34
C ALA A 295 9.97 12.94 -4.56
N LEU A 296 9.11 13.04 -3.55
CA LEU A 296 7.68 12.75 -3.68
C LEU A 296 6.97 13.75 -4.60
N SER A 297 7.43 14.99 -4.68
CA SER A 297 6.87 15.92 -5.68
C SER A 297 7.14 15.42 -7.10
N LYS A 298 8.37 14.99 -7.40
CA LYS A 298 8.73 14.44 -8.71
C LYS A 298 7.95 13.17 -9.03
N GLU A 299 7.85 12.24 -8.07
CA GLU A 299 7.11 10.99 -8.20
C GLU A 299 5.65 11.22 -8.63
N TYR A 300 4.98 12.19 -7.99
CA TYR A 300 3.58 12.48 -8.25
C TYR A 300 3.36 13.58 -9.30
N HIS A 301 4.39 13.86 -10.12
CA HIS A 301 4.36 14.85 -11.20
C HIS A 301 3.95 16.26 -10.75
N LEU A 302 4.34 16.64 -9.53
CA LEU A 302 4.17 17.97 -8.97
C LEU A 302 5.45 18.79 -9.12
N LYS A 303 5.29 20.10 -9.27
CA LYS A 303 6.38 21.06 -9.23
C LYS A 303 6.76 21.35 -7.78
N CYS A 304 8.06 21.31 -7.49
CA CYS A 304 8.63 21.67 -6.20
C CYS A 304 9.66 22.79 -6.38
N LYS A 305 9.40 23.95 -5.75
CA LYS A 305 10.32 25.08 -5.75
C LYS A 305 10.78 25.39 -4.33
N ALA A 306 12.03 25.06 -4.04
CA ALA A 306 12.75 25.50 -2.86
C ALA A 306 12.88 27.04 -2.83
N VAL A 307 12.50 27.66 -1.70
CA VAL A 307 12.54 29.13 -1.53
C VAL A 307 13.29 29.59 -0.28
N LYS A 308 14.01 28.68 0.38
CA LYS A 308 14.72 28.95 1.64
C LYS A 308 13.76 29.62 2.65
N LYS A 309 14.17 30.70 3.34
CA LYS A 309 13.31 31.48 4.25
C LYS A 309 12.67 32.72 3.57
N ASN A 310 12.47 32.72 2.24
CA ASN A 310 11.91 33.88 1.53
C ASN A 310 10.40 34.05 1.79
N LYS A 311 10.06 34.86 2.80
CA LYS A 311 8.67 35.15 3.20
C LYS A 311 7.81 35.69 2.06
N LYS A 312 8.35 36.56 1.18
CA LYS A 312 7.59 37.14 0.06
C LYS A 312 7.15 36.05 -0.93
N GLN A 313 8.02 35.09 -1.22
CA GLN A 313 7.68 33.96 -2.10
C GLN A 313 6.66 33.02 -1.44
N VAL A 314 6.75 32.78 -0.13
CA VAL A 314 5.76 32.01 0.63
C VAL A 314 4.38 32.68 0.54
N ILE A 315 4.28 33.98 0.84
CA ILE A 315 3.01 34.72 0.76
C ILE A 315 2.42 34.66 -0.65
N ASN A 316 3.24 34.90 -1.67
CA ASN A 316 2.78 34.85 -3.06
C ASN A 316 2.27 33.47 -3.44
N ALA A 317 2.94 32.40 -3.02
CA ALA A 317 2.50 31.03 -3.26
C ALA A 317 1.11 30.78 -2.64
N LEU A 318 0.96 31.08 -1.35
CA LEU A 318 -0.30 30.87 -0.62
C LEU A 318 -1.45 31.71 -1.18
N LYS A 319 -1.19 32.94 -1.64
CA LYS A 319 -2.20 33.78 -2.31
C LYS A 319 -2.68 33.22 -3.65
N THR A 320 -1.90 32.33 -4.28
CA THR A 320 -2.21 31.73 -5.58
C THR A 320 -2.68 30.28 -5.47
N GLY A 321 -3.16 29.86 -4.29
CA GLY A 321 -3.67 28.50 -4.06
C GLY A 321 -2.59 27.41 -4.09
N LYS A 322 -1.31 27.76 -3.93
CA LYS A 322 -0.22 26.78 -3.80
C LYS A 322 0.00 26.44 -2.34
N LEU A 323 0.49 25.24 -2.08
CA LEU A 323 0.88 24.79 -0.74
C LEU A 323 2.37 25.00 -0.52
N VAL A 324 2.78 25.16 0.74
CA VAL A 324 4.20 25.24 1.10
C VAL A 324 4.51 24.23 2.18
N VAL A 325 5.37 23.26 1.89
CA VAL A 325 5.93 22.37 2.92
C VAL A 325 7.00 23.15 3.68
N ALA A 326 6.94 23.11 5.00
CA ALA A 326 7.87 23.79 5.90
C ALA A 326 8.51 22.80 6.87
N LEU A 327 9.84 22.87 6.99
CA LEU A 327 10.59 22.13 7.99
C LEU A 327 10.91 23.03 9.18
N MET A 328 10.32 22.69 10.32
CA MET A 328 10.44 23.39 11.59
C MET A 328 11.60 22.81 12.41
N GLY A 329 12.32 23.68 13.10
CA GLY A 329 13.22 23.34 14.20
C GLY A 329 12.53 23.49 15.55
N PRO A 330 13.30 23.47 16.67
CA PRO A 330 12.76 23.61 18.02
C PRO A 330 11.96 24.92 18.20
N GLY A 331 10.76 24.82 18.77
CA GLY A 331 9.81 25.93 18.91
C GLY A 331 8.39 25.45 19.21
N HIS A 332 7.39 26.19 18.75
CA HIS A 332 5.97 25.89 19.03
C HIS A 332 5.49 24.59 18.36
N PHE A 333 6.08 24.22 17.22
CA PHE A 333 5.66 23.06 16.44
C PHE A 333 6.31 21.75 16.90
N THR A 334 7.52 21.80 17.47
CA THR A 334 8.31 20.62 17.84
C THR A 334 9.46 21.02 18.75
N ASN A 335 10.03 20.06 19.50
CA ASN A 335 11.29 20.24 20.21
C ASN A 335 12.52 19.82 19.37
N ASN A 336 12.31 19.22 18.19
CA ASN A 336 13.34 18.71 17.30
C ASN A 336 13.09 19.21 15.86
N GLY A 337 13.09 18.31 14.87
CA GLY A 337 12.64 18.59 13.49
C GLY A 337 11.19 18.16 13.28
N HIS A 338 10.42 18.92 12.52
CA HIS A 338 9.03 18.55 12.17
C HIS A 338 8.59 19.17 10.85
N PHE A 339 7.97 18.39 9.96
CA PHE A 339 7.37 18.91 8.74
C PHE A 339 5.91 19.31 8.95
N ILE A 340 5.54 20.46 8.42
CA ILE A 340 4.16 20.97 8.38
C ILE A 340 3.84 21.49 6.97
N VAL A 341 2.56 21.72 6.68
CA VAL A 341 2.11 22.32 5.42
C VAL A 341 1.44 23.66 5.69
N LEU A 342 1.91 24.73 5.06
CA LEU A 342 1.23 26.03 5.04
C LEU A 342 0.19 26.00 3.91
N THR A 343 -1.07 26.31 4.23
CA THR A 343 -2.22 26.04 3.36
C THR A 343 -2.90 27.28 2.81
N GLY A 344 -2.72 28.43 3.46
CA GLY A 344 -3.42 29.65 3.11
C GLY A 344 -3.11 30.81 4.04
N ILE A 345 -3.85 31.90 3.86
CA ILE A 345 -3.75 33.13 4.64
C ILE A 345 -5.16 33.53 5.07
N LYS A 346 -5.37 33.62 6.39
CA LYS A 346 -6.62 34.07 7.01
C LYS A 346 -6.30 35.18 7.99
N ASP A 347 -6.95 36.34 7.82
CA ASP A 347 -6.80 37.52 8.67
C ASP A 347 -5.33 37.95 8.87
N GLY A 348 -4.56 37.92 7.78
CA GLY A 348 -3.13 38.26 7.79
C GLY A 348 -2.20 37.22 8.42
N LYS A 349 -2.74 36.09 8.91
CA LYS A 349 -1.99 34.97 9.49
C LYS A 349 -2.04 33.74 8.58
N ILE A 350 -1.11 32.81 8.79
CA ILE A 350 -0.96 31.59 8.01
C ILE A 350 -1.84 30.49 8.59
N THR A 351 -2.64 29.84 7.75
CA THR A 351 -3.30 28.58 8.09
C THR A 351 -2.32 27.43 7.85
N VAL A 352 -2.32 26.45 8.75
CA VAL A 352 -1.35 25.35 8.75
C VAL A 352 -2.07 24.02 8.86
N ALA A 353 -1.72 23.07 8.01
CA ALA A 353 -1.98 21.65 8.20
C ALA A 353 -0.76 21.03 8.89
N ASP A 354 -0.82 20.97 10.21
CA ASP A 354 0.22 20.33 11.02
C ASP A 354 -0.10 18.84 11.14
N CYS A 355 0.68 18.03 10.42
CA CYS A 355 0.50 16.60 10.37
C CYS A 355 0.76 15.87 11.70
N GLY A 356 1.38 16.53 12.69
CA GLY A 356 1.59 16.02 14.04
C GLY A 356 0.60 16.57 15.07
N SER A 357 -0.28 17.52 14.73
CA SER A 357 -1.19 18.15 15.70
C SER A 357 -2.46 18.75 15.09
N ARG A 358 -3.61 18.17 15.45
CA ARG A 358 -4.94 18.73 15.17
C ARG A 358 -5.15 20.08 15.88
N LYS A 359 -4.66 20.19 17.12
CA LYS A 359 -4.77 21.44 17.92
C LYS A 359 -4.06 22.62 17.25
N ARG A 360 -2.85 22.42 16.71
CA ARG A 360 -2.11 23.48 16.00
C ARG A 360 -2.69 23.76 14.61
N THR A 361 -3.30 22.76 13.98
CA THR A 361 -4.03 22.90 12.71
C THR A 361 -5.26 23.80 12.83
N GLN A 362 -5.91 23.83 14.00
CA GLN A 362 -7.07 24.71 14.27
C GLN A 362 -6.68 26.17 14.56
N GLN A 363 -5.38 26.50 14.57
CA GLN A 363 -4.86 27.84 14.87
C GLN A 363 -4.32 28.52 13.61
N THR A 364 -4.20 29.84 13.66
CA THR A 364 -3.48 30.63 12.65
C THR A 364 -2.20 31.19 13.22
N TRP A 365 -1.17 31.26 12.39
CA TRP A 365 0.21 31.47 12.82
C TRP A 365 0.83 32.69 12.15
N SER A 366 1.68 33.42 12.88
CA SER A 366 2.49 34.47 12.27
C SER A 366 3.52 33.85 11.32
N LEU A 367 3.64 34.38 10.10
CA LEU A 367 4.69 33.96 9.17
C LEU A 367 6.09 34.29 9.73
N ASP A 368 6.22 35.35 10.51
CA ASP A 368 7.49 35.71 11.14
C ASP A 368 7.91 34.67 12.16
N LEU A 369 6.95 34.18 12.97
CA LEU A 369 7.18 33.09 13.91
C LEU A 369 7.57 31.79 13.19
N ILE A 370 6.83 31.42 12.15
CA ILE A 370 7.16 30.24 11.33
C ILE A 370 8.57 30.39 10.73
N ALA A 371 8.93 31.56 10.21
CA ALA A 371 10.24 31.79 9.62
C ALA A 371 11.38 31.78 10.64
N SER A 372 11.16 32.31 11.85
CA SER A 372 12.15 32.27 12.93
C SER A 372 12.40 30.85 13.42
N GLU A 373 11.35 30.03 13.52
CA GLU A 373 11.42 28.64 14.00
C GLU A 373 11.75 27.62 12.89
N ALA A 374 11.74 28.03 11.62
CA ALA A 374 12.10 27.15 10.52
C ALA A 374 13.57 26.69 10.64
N LYS A 375 13.83 25.40 10.40
CA LYS A 375 15.14 24.77 10.58
C LYS A 375 16.21 25.47 9.74
N SER A 376 17.30 25.91 10.37
CA SER A 376 18.35 26.73 9.73
C SER A 376 19.30 25.92 8.85
N ASP A 377 19.52 24.65 9.20
CA ASP A 377 20.39 23.67 8.54
C ASP A 377 19.62 22.73 7.60
N ALA A 378 18.48 23.19 7.06
CA ALA A 378 17.68 22.40 6.13
C ALA A 378 18.42 22.21 4.79
N SER A 379 18.68 20.95 4.44
CA SER A 379 19.21 20.53 3.13
C SER A 379 18.11 20.47 2.04
N ALA A 380 18.48 20.04 0.83
CA ALA A 380 17.56 19.92 -0.33
C ALA A 380 16.78 21.21 -0.68
N GLY A 381 17.37 22.38 -0.40
CA GLY A 381 16.79 23.69 -0.71
C GLY A 381 15.79 24.23 0.32
N GLY A 382 15.63 23.56 1.45
CA GLY A 382 14.73 23.97 2.53
C GLY A 382 15.11 25.30 3.21
N PRO A 383 14.36 25.72 4.24
CA PRO A 383 13.31 24.94 4.94
C PRO A 383 11.91 25.07 4.34
N PHE A 384 11.71 25.87 3.29
CA PHE A 384 10.39 26.01 2.63
C PHE A 384 10.43 25.56 1.16
N TRP A 385 9.44 24.74 0.79
CA TRP A 385 9.24 24.25 -0.58
C TRP A 385 7.81 24.54 -1.03
N ILE A 386 7.67 25.34 -2.09
CA ILE A 386 6.39 25.60 -2.74
C ILE A 386 6.04 24.39 -3.61
N ILE A 387 4.86 23.82 -3.39
CA ILE A 387 4.33 22.68 -4.15
C ILE A 387 3.16 23.15 -5.01
N SER A 388 3.17 22.79 -6.30
CA SER A 388 2.08 23.09 -7.23
C SER A 388 1.94 22.04 -8.32
N LYS A 389 0.82 22.08 -9.04
CA LYS A 389 0.61 21.30 -10.26
C LYS A 389 1.45 21.82 -11.44
#